data_AF-A0A523SEH8-F1
#
_entry.id   AF-A0A523SEH8-F1
#
_cell.length_a   1.000
_cell.length_b   1.000
_cell.length_c   1.000
_cell.angle_alpha   90.00
_cell.angle_beta   90.00
_cell.angle_gamma   90.00
#
_symmetry.space_group_name_H-M   'P 1'
#
loop_
_entity.id
_entity.type
_entity.pdbx_description
1 polymer ?
#
loop_
_entity_poly.entity_id
_entity_poly.type
_entity_poly.pdbx_seq_one_letter_code
_entity_poly.pdbx_strand_id
1 'polypeptide(L)'
;MPAPWQGTLKKIDDYRWEIPKSYKAGMLVPGLIFASESMLSHIWQEQVFQQVANVAFLPGIVDHSLAMPDIHWGYGFPIGGVAATRVKDGVISPGGVGFDINCGVRLLRTNLTEEEVRPKIEQITAELYVNVPSGVGSKGKLRVNEKELGEVMVKGSLWAAERGYGEAEDVRVTEESGCIKGANPNKVSSKAKQRGIPQLGTLGSGNHFLEVEVVDEIYDRDAAKVMGIEDVGQVLVLIHTGSRGFGHQVCTDYVALLGQAVKRYGINLPDRQLACAPVNSPEGQDYLQAMSCAANYAWTNRQCITHWVRESLVKVLGKSRRELGLEQIYDVCHNIAKIEDYTIDGKKQTLCVHRKGATRAFPAGHPDIPDIYRGIGQPVLIPGDMGRCSYIAVGTETAMKESFGSTCHGAGRTQSRTAAKRSRRGADVVKALAAKGITVKVGNIGSLAEEASEAYKDVTEVVDITHKAGLSRKVARAIPMGVIKG
;
A
#
# COMPACT_ATOMS: atom_id res chain seq x y z
N MET A 1 -15.80 -34.54 5.87
CA MET A 1 -15.54 -34.33 4.43
C MET A 1 -14.25 -33.54 4.31
N PRO A 2 -13.34 -33.89 3.38
CA PRO A 2 -12.18 -33.05 3.09
C PRO A 2 -12.61 -31.61 2.79
N ALA A 3 -11.79 -30.63 3.17
CA ALA A 3 -12.11 -29.22 2.92
C ALA A 3 -12.20 -28.99 1.40
N PRO A 4 -13.11 -28.15 0.88
CA PRO A 4 -13.43 -28.16 -0.55
C PRO A 4 -12.30 -27.61 -1.45
N TRP A 5 -11.27 -26.99 -0.89
CA TRP A 5 -10.05 -26.64 -1.60
C TRP A 5 -9.16 -27.86 -1.91
N GLN A 6 -9.27 -28.94 -1.12
CA GLN A 6 -8.52 -30.19 -1.31
C GLN A 6 -8.99 -30.86 -2.60
N GLY A 7 -8.09 -31.00 -3.57
CA GLY A 7 -8.39 -31.50 -4.92
C GLY A 7 -8.70 -30.42 -5.96
N THR A 8 -8.89 -29.16 -5.53
CA THR A 8 -8.96 -28.01 -6.47
C THR A 8 -7.61 -27.29 -6.57
N LEU A 9 -6.99 -26.99 -5.43
CA LEU A 9 -5.68 -26.36 -5.38
C LEU A 9 -4.58 -27.43 -5.44
N LYS A 10 -3.53 -27.18 -6.21
CA LYS A 10 -2.33 -28.01 -6.26
C LYS A 10 -1.28 -27.41 -5.32
N LYS A 11 -0.91 -28.15 -4.28
CA LYS A 11 0.20 -27.78 -3.40
C LYS A 11 1.52 -27.85 -4.19
N ILE A 12 2.26 -26.74 -4.24
CA ILE A 12 3.63 -26.71 -4.78
C ILE A 12 4.61 -26.96 -3.63
N ASP A 13 4.47 -26.19 -2.56
CA ASP A 13 5.20 -26.33 -1.31
C ASP A 13 4.35 -25.83 -0.12
N ASP A 14 4.94 -25.60 1.05
CA ASP A 14 4.22 -25.19 2.26
C ASP A 14 3.63 -23.77 2.20
N TYR A 15 4.07 -22.96 1.24
CA TYR A 15 3.67 -21.55 1.10
C TYR A 15 3.11 -21.20 -0.29
N ARG A 16 3.11 -22.14 -1.25
CA ARG A 16 2.67 -21.93 -2.64
C ARG A 16 1.57 -22.91 -3.05
N TRP A 17 0.46 -22.35 -3.52
CA TRP A 17 -0.72 -23.09 -3.94
C TRP A 17 -1.19 -22.63 -5.31
N GLU A 18 -1.19 -23.55 -6.27
CA GLU A 18 -1.58 -23.27 -7.65
C GLU A 18 -3.08 -23.53 -7.84
N ILE A 19 -3.76 -22.58 -8.48
CA ILE A 19 -5.05 -22.81 -9.14
C ILE A 19 -4.73 -23.23 -10.57
N PRO A 20 -4.95 -24.51 -10.94
CA PRO A 20 -4.62 -24.98 -12.28
C PRO A 20 -5.35 -24.16 -13.34
N LYS A 21 -4.72 -23.91 -14.48
CA LYS A 21 -5.37 -23.25 -15.64
C LYS A 21 -6.67 -23.95 -16.08
N SER A 22 -6.77 -25.26 -15.85
CA SER A 22 -7.98 -26.05 -16.13
C SER A 22 -9.13 -25.82 -15.14
N TYR A 23 -8.92 -25.08 -14.05
CA TYR A 23 -9.95 -24.82 -13.04
C TYR A 23 -11.19 -24.14 -13.62
N LYS A 24 -10.99 -23.19 -14.55
CA LYS A 24 -12.08 -22.49 -15.23
C LYS A 24 -11.75 -22.31 -16.70
N ALA A 25 -12.63 -22.79 -17.58
CA ALA A 25 -12.46 -22.64 -19.02
C ALA A 25 -12.34 -21.15 -19.40
N GLY A 26 -11.25 -20.80 -20.09
CA GLY A 26 -10.93 -19.43 -20.49
C GLY A 26 -9.82 -18.76 -19.67
N MET A 27 -9.35 -19.36 -18.58
CA MET A 27 -8.09 -18.93 -17.94
C MET A 27 -6.95 -19.02 -18.96
N LEU A 28 -6.15 -17.96 -19.05
CA LEU A 28 -4.99 -17.87 -19.96
C LEU A 28 -3.72 -18.39 -19.28
N VAL A 29 -3.63 -18.22 -17.97
CA VAL A 29 -2.53 -18.65 -17.09
C VAL A 29 -3.09 -19.34 -15.82
N PRO A 30 -2.29 -20.13 -15.09
CA PRO A 30 -2.66 -20.57 -13.73
C PRO A 30 -2.74 -19.39 -12.75
N GLY A 31 -3.39 -19.61 -11.60
CA GLY A 31 -3.30 -18.72 -10.45
C GLY A 31 -2.29 -19.24 -9.43
N LEU A 32 -1.63 -18.37 -8.68
CA LEU A 32 -0.70 -18.74 -7.60
C LEU A 32 -1.03 -17.96 -6.33
N ILE A 33 -1.31 -18.68 -5.26
CA ILE A 33 -1.64 -18.12 -3.95
C ILE A 33 -0.48 -18.42 -3.00
N PHE A 34 0.08 -17.37 -2.40
CA PHE A 34 1.01 -17.46 -1.29
C PHE A 34 0.22 -17.53 0.02
N ALA A 35 0.23 -18.67 0.71
CA ALA A 35 -0.51 -18.88 1.94
C ALA A 35 0.03 -20.09 2.71
N SER A 36 -0.13 -20.09 4.03
CA SER A 36 0.00 -21.31 4.83
C SER A 36 -1.22 -22.22 4.62
N GLU A 37 -1.08 -23.51 4.89
CA GLU A 37 -2.19 -24.46 4.77
C GLU A 37 -3.38 -24.10 5.68
N SER A 38 -3.12 -23.54 6.86
CA SER A 38 -4.15 -23.06 7.81
C SER A 38 -5.03 -21.95 7.22
N MET A 39 -4.48 -21.10 6.36
CA MET A 39 -5.22 -19.98 5.76
C MET A 39 -6.14 -20.40 4.61
N LEU A 40 -5.88 -21.55 3.96
CA LEU A 40 -6.63 -21.97 2.77
C LEU A 40 -8.11 -22.16 3.04
N SER A 41 -8.48 -22.70 4.20
CA SER A 41 -9.88 -22.92 4.55
C SER A 41 -10.66 -21.61 4.61
N HIS A 42 -10.05 -20.55 5.16
CA HIS A 42 -10.65 -19.22 5.21
C HIS A 42 -10.73 -18.58 3.82
N ILE A 43 -9.63 -18.59 3.06
CA ILE A 43 -9.56 -18.09 1.68
C ILE A 43 -10.62 -18.76 0.80
N TRP A 44 -10.84 -20.06 0.99
CA TRP A 44 -11.85 -20.81 0.26
C TRP A 44 -13.29 -20.43 0.65
N GLN A 45 -13.56 -20.33 1.96
CA GLN A 45 -14.89 -19.96 2.45
C GLN A 45 -15.32 -18.56 1.99
N GLU A 46 -14.38 -17.61 1.94
CA GLU A 46 -14.61 -16.26 1.42
C GLU A 46 -14.73 -16.19 -0.11
N GLN A 47 -14.52 -17.32 -0.82
CA GLN A 47 -14.54 -17.40 -2.28
C GLN A 47 -13.53 -16.48 -2.99
N VAL A 48 -12.54 -15.92 -2.27
CA VAL A 48 -11.62 -14.92 -2.84
C VAL A 48 -10.70 -15.52 -3.91
N PHE A 49 -10.43 -16.82 -3.86
CA PHE A 49 -9.69 -17.54 -4.92
C PHE A 49 -10.38 -17.44 -6.29
N GLN A 50 -11.70 -17.22 -6.35
CA GLN A 50 -12.42 -16.96 -7.60
C GLN A 50 -11.92 -15.69 -8.29
N GLN A 51 -11.56 -14.66 -7.53
CA GLN A 51 -11.03 -13.43 -8.10
C GLN A 51 -9.61 -13.65 -8.66
N VAL A 52 -8.81 -14.50 -8.02
CA VAL A 52 -7.50 -14.93 -8.57
C VAL A 52 -7.71 -15.65 -9.90
N ALA A 53 -8.63 -16.61 -9.96
CA ALA A 53 -8.97 -17.32 -11.19
C ALA A 53 -9.53 -16.39 -12.28
N ASN A 54 -10.36 -15.41 -11.91
CA ASN A 54 -10.95 -14.45 -12.85
C ASN A 54 -9.89 -13.51 -13.45
N VAL A 55 -8.93 -13.05 -12.65
CA VAL A 55 -7.80 -12.23 -13.13
C VAL A 55 -6.98 -12.97 -14.19
N ALA A 56 -6.92 -14.30 -14.12
CA ALA A 56 -6.22 -15.12 -15.10
C ALA A 56 -6.83 -15.09 -16.52
N PHE A 57 -7.99 -14.44 -16.72
CA PHE A 57 -8.63 -14.25 -18.03
C PHE A 57 -8.13 -12.99 -18.76
N LEU A 58 -7.37 -12.11 -18.09
CA LEU A 58 -6.99 -10.83 -18.67
C LEU A 58 -6.08 -11.00 -19.90
N PRO A 59 -6.41 -10.39 -21.05
CA PRO A 59 -5.57 -10.49 -22.23
C PRO A 59 -4.14 -10.04 -21.94
N GLY A 60 -3.19 -10.78 -22.50
CA GLY A 60 -1.77 -10.50 -22.35
C GLY A 60 -1.19 -10.74 -20.95
N ILE A 61 -1.94 -11.29 -20.00
CA ILE A 61 -1.41 -11.71 -18.69
C ILE A 61 -0.24 -12.68 -18.87
N VAL A 62 0.76 -12.58 -18.00
CA VAL A 62 2.00 -13.35 -18.05
C VAL A 62 2.15 -14.19 -16.79
N ASP A 63 2.63 -15.42 -16.98
CA ASP A 63 3.01 -16.39 -15.95
C ASP A 63 1.87 -16.82 -15.01
N HIS A 64 1.42 -15.96 -14.10
CA HIS A 64 0.39 -16.26 -13.10
C HIS A 64 -0.51 -15.05 -12.80
N SER A 65 -1.75 -15.31 -12.37
CA SER A 65 -2.48 -14.37 -11.52
C SER A 65 -2.13 -14.64 -10.06
N LEU A 66 -1.61 -13.63 -9.35
CA LEU A 66 -1.00 -13.83 -8.04
C LEU A 66 -1.88 -13.32 -6.91
N ALA A 67 -1.77 -13.97 -5.75
CA ALA A 67 -2.31 -13.48 -4.49
C ALA A 67 -1.34 -13.66 -3.34
N MET A 68 -1.11 -12.58 -2.60
CA MET A 68 -0.32 -12.51 -1.38
C MET A 68 -1.10 -13.09 -0.18
N PRO A 69 -0.44 -13.39 0.96
CA PRO A 69 -1.13 -14.05 2.07
C PRO A 69 -2.23 -13.20 2.71
N ASP A 70 -2.15 -11.88 2.57
CA ASP A 70 -3.17 -10.91 2.99
C ASP A 70 -4.39 -10.84 2.03
N ILE A 71 -4.52 -11.79 1.09
CA ILE A 71 -5.60 -11.85 0.11
C ILE A 71 -7.01 -11.77 0.73
N HIS A 72 -7.85 -10.86 0.24
CA HIS A 72 -9.26 -10.79 0.61
C HIS A 72 -10.09 -10.16 -0.51
N TRP A 73 -11.42 -10.28 -0.40
CA TRP A 73 -12.33 -9.86 -1.45
C TRP A 73 -12.17 -8.39 -1.84
N GLY A 74 -12.00 -8.12 -3.13
CA GLY A 74 -11.87 -6.79 -3.70
C GLY A 74 -12.88 -6.50 -4.81
N TYR A 75 -12.72 -5.37 -5.50
CA TYR A 75 -13.45 -5.04 -6.73
C TYR A 75 -12.73 -5.60 -7.96
N GLY A 76 -13.26 -6.67 -8.57
CA GLY A 76 -12.67 -7.36 -9.72
C GLY A 76 -11.44 -8.19 -9.35
N PHE A 77 -10.34 -7.52 -9.02
CA PHE A 77 -9.15 -8.15 -8.45
C PHE A 77 -9.31 -8.31 -6.93
N PRO A 78 -8.73 -9.37 -6.34
CA PRO A 78 -8.59 -9.44 -4.90
C PRO A 78 -7.66 -8.33 -4.40
N ILE A 79 -7.88 -7.85 -3.18
CA ILE A 79 -6.85 -7.11 -2.45
C ILE A 79 -5.81 -8.14 -2.01
N GLY A 80 -4.52 -7.80 -2.03
CA GLY A 80 -3.43 -8.79 -2.00
C GLY A 80 -3.06 -9.30 -3.39
N GLY A 81 -3.65 -8.76 -4.47
CA GLY A 81 -3.50 -9.26 -5.83
C GLY A 81 -2.35 -8.62 -6.60
N VAL A 82 -1.66 -9.42 -7.41
CA VAL A 82 -0.69 -8.95 -8.42
C VAL A 82 -0.98 -9.60 -9.77
N ALA A 83 -0.91 -8.83 -10.85
CA ALA A 83 -0.92 -9.37 -12.21
C ALA A 83 -0.09 -8.51 -13.15
N ALA A 84 0.72 -9.14 -13.98
CA ALA A 84 1.48 -8.46 -15.03
C ALA A 84 0.89 -8.79 -16.39
N THR A 85 0.57 -7.77 -17.19
CA THR A 85 0.12 -7.92 -18.58
C THR A 85 1.16 -7.30 -19.50
N ARG A 86 1.38 -7.88 -20.68
CA ARG A 86 2.31 -7.30 -21.65
C ARG A 86 1.81 -5.94 -22.13
N VAL A 87 2.67 -4.94 -22.24
CA VAL A 87 2.27 -3.62 -22.78
C VAL A 87 1.82 -3.73 -24.24
N LYS A 88 2.43 -4.62 -25.02
CA LYS A 88 2.18 -4.76 -26.47
C LYS A 88 0.73 -5.16 -26.78
N ASP A 89 0.20 -6.17 -26.09
CA ASP A 89 -1.05 -6.86 -26.41
C ASP A 89 -1.91 -7.17 -25.17
N GLY A 90 -1.52 -6.66 -24.00
CA GLY A 90 -2.24 -6.82 -22.75
C GLY A 90 -3.07 -5.62 -22.36
N VAL A 91 -3.65 -5.68 -21.15
CA VAL A 91 -4.65 -4.72 -20.68
C VAL A 91 -4.23 -4.02 -19.38
N ILE A 92 -4.77 -2.82 -19.16
CA ILE A 92 -4.78 -2.11 -17.88
C ILE A 92 -6.19 -2.14 -17.28
N SER A 93 -6.29 -2.43 -15.98
CA SER A 93 -7.56 -2.47 -15.25
C SER A 93 -7.51 -1.62 -13.98
N PRO A 94 -8.41 -0.62 -13.82
CA PRO A 94 -8.51 0.15 -12.59
C PRO A 94 -8.87 -0.72 -11.38
N GLY A 95 -9.64 -1.79 -11.60
CA GLY A 95 -9.96 -2.78 -10.58
C GLY A 95 -8.72 -3.50 -10.02
N GLY A 96 -7.65 -3.63 -10.82
CA GLY A 96 -6.35 -4.19 -10.43
C GLY A 96 -5.39 -3.23 -9.78
N VAL A 97 -5.69 -1.93 -9.79
CA VAL A 97 -4.96 -0.89 -9.05
C VAL A 97 -5.65 -0.62 -7.70
N GLY A 98 -6.98 -0.51 -7.72
CA GLY A 98 -7.78 -0.14 -6.56
C GLY A 98 -8.20 1.33 -6.56
N PHE A 99 -9.22 1.64 -5.75
CA PHE A 99 -9.84 2.97 -5.73
C PHE A 99 -8.92 4.02 -5.12
N ASP A 100 -8.26 3.70 -4.01
CA ASP A 100 -7.27 4.61 -3.43
C ASP A 100 -5.91 4.41 -4.11
N ILE A 101 -5.77 5.01 -5.29
CA ILE A 101 -4.55 4.98 -6.10
C ILE A 101 -3.39 5.55 -5.27
N ASN A 102 -2.27 4.83 -5.24
CA ASN A 102 -1.11 5.12 -4.40
C ASN A 102 -1.48 5.33 -2.92
N CYS A 103 -2.47 4.58 -2.40
CA CYS A 103 -2.43 4.22 -1.00
C CYS A 103 -1.07 3.55 -0.74
N GLY A 104 -0.41 3.98 0.32
CA GLY A 104 0.99 3.63 0.57
C GLY A 104 1.44 4.09 1.94
N VAL A 105 2.68 3.71 2.23
CA VAL A 105 3.25 3.79 3.57
C VAL A 105 4.56 4.53 3.47
N ARG A 106 4.79 5.43 4.42
CA ARG A 106 6.05 6.13 4.60
C ARG A 106 6.53 5.94 6.02
N LEU A 107 7.82 5.64 6.19
CA LEU A 107 8.43 5.43 7.49
C LEU A 107 9.51 6.48 7.74
N LEU A 108 9.48 7.09 8.91
CA LEU A 108 10.52 7.99 9.40
C LEU A 108 11.24 7.33 10.58
N ARG A 109 12.56 7.46 10.61
CA ARG A 109 13.38 7.10 11.78
C ARG A 109 13.60 8.29 12.69
N THR A 110 13.87 8.03 13.96
CA THR A 110 14.24 9.05 14.96
C THR A 110 15.45 8.59 15.78
N ASN A 111 16.15 9.52 16.44
CA ASN A 111 17.25 9.24 17.37
C ASN A 111 16.71 9.00 18.77
N LEU A 112 15.38 8.93 18.91
CA LEU A 112 14.70 8.85 20.18
C LEU A 112 14.57 7.40 20.60
N THR A 113 14.65 7.21 21.90
CA THR A 113 14.34 5.95 22.56
C THR A 113 12.91 5.93 23.09
N GLU A 114 12.41 4.73 23.36
CA GLU A 114 11.14 4.52 24.05
C GLU A 114 11.07 5.32 25.35
N GLU A 115 12.13 5.29 26.16
CA GLU A 115 12.17 5.95 27.47
C GLU A 115 11.97 7.48 27.37
N GLU A 116 12.45 8.10 26.29
CA GLU A 116 12.25 9.53 26.03
C GLU A 116 10.83 9.88 25.55
N VAL A 117 10.20 8.97 24.80
CA VAL A 117 8.93 9.22 24.10
C VAL A 117 7.73 8.76 24.90
N ARG A 118 7.81 7.61 25.58
CA ARG A 118 6.73 6.99 26.36
C ARG A 118 6.11 7.96 27.38
N PRO A 119 6.87 8.77 28.16
CA PRO A 119 6.28 9.74 29.09
C PRO A 119 5.55 10.90 28.40
N LYS A 120 5.83 11.17 27.12
CA LYS A 120 5.27 12.28 26.33
C LYS A 120 4.28 11.82 25.27
N ILE A 121 3.96 10.53 25.18
CA ILE A 121 3.19 9.96 24.07
C ILE A 121 1.79 10.58 23.92
N GLU A 122 1.14 10.93 25.05
CA GLU A 122 -0.16 11.61 25.01
C GLU A 122 -0.07 13.03 24.42
N GLN A 123 1.00 13.76 24.73
CA GLN A 123 1.24 15.10 24.20
C GLN A 123 1.62 15.03 22.72
N ILE A 124 2.48 14.08 22.34
CA ILE A 124 2.90 13.84 20.96
C ILE A 124 1.69 13.49 20.09
N THR A 125 0.88 12.51 20.51
CA THR A 125 -0.30 12.10 19.76
C THR A 125 -1.35 13.21 19.67
N ALA A 126 -1.53 14.01 20.73
CA ALA A 126 -2.41 15.17 20.70
C ALA A 126 -1.92 16.24 19.71
N GLU A 127 -0.64 16.59 19.72
CA GLU A 127 -0.07 17.57 18.80
C GLU A 127 -0.13 17.09 17.35
N LEU A 128 0.20 15.82 17.10
CA LEU A 128 0.09 15.20 15.77
C LEU A 128 -1.36 15.23 15.27
N TYR A 129 -2.34 14.92 16.13
CA TYR A 129 -3.76 14.96 15.76
C TYR A 129 -4.24 16.38 15.41
N VAL A 130 -3.75 17.39 16.12
CA VAL A 130 -4.02 18.81 15.81
C VAL A 130 -3.37 19.20 14.47
N ASN A 131 -2.14 18.73 14.23
CA ASN A 131 -1.35 19.18 13.09
C ASN A 131 -1.60 18.44 11.79
N VAL A 132 -2.07 17.21 11.85
CA VAL A 132 -2.35 16.35 10.70
C VAL A 132 -3.87 16.14 10.61
N PRO A 133 -4.58 16.91 9.76
CA PRO A 133 -6.03 16.78 9.66
C PRO A 133 -6.41 15.37 9.21
N SER A 134 -7.36 14.77 9.92
CA SER A 134 -7.83 13.41 9.67
C SER A 134 -9.36 13.35 9.62
N GLY A 135 -9.87 12.30 8.98
CA GLY A 135 -11.29 11.97 8.92
C GLY A 135 -12.04 12.32 7.65
N VAL A 136 -13.25 11.76 7.52
CA VAL A 136 -14.11 11.93 6.35
C VAL A 136 -14.48 13.40 6.20
N GLY A 137 -14.19 13.99 5.04
CA GLY A 137 -14.52 15.39 4.76
C GLY A 137 -13.59 16.43 5.40
N SER A 138 -12.57 15.98 6.15
CA SER A 138 -11.53 16.85 6.69
C SER A 138 -10.80 17.58 5.58
N LYS A 139 -10.42 18.84 5.86
CA LYS A 139 -9.74 19.72 4.90
C LYS A 139 -8.29 19.94 5.32
N GLY A 140 -7.40 19.98 4.34
CA GLY A 140 -5.98 20.26 4.54
C GLY A 140 -5.74 21.68 5.03
N LYS A 141 -4.58 21.89 5.67
CA LYS A 141 -4.09 23.23 6.02
C LYS A 141 -3.71 24.04 4.77
N LEU A 142 -3.39 23.33 3.68
CA LEU A 142 -2.99 23.92 2.41
C LEU A 142 -4.21 24.48 1.68
N ARG A 143 -4.06 25.72 1.17
CA ARG A 143 -4.99 26.30 0.22
C ARG A 143 -4.37 26.18 -1.17
N VAL A 144 -4.78 25.17 -1.91
CA VAL A 144 -4.38 25.00 -3.32
C VAL A 144 -5.54 25.38 -4.24
N ASN A 145 -5.26 26.12 -5.31
CA ASN A 145 -6.20 26.34 -6.41
C ASN A 145 -6.04 25.27 -7.50
N GLU A 146 -6.86 25.33 -8.55
CA GLU A 146 -6.80 24.33 -9.63
C GLU A 146 -5.48 24.34 -10.41
N LYS A 147 -4.86 25.51 -10.61
CA LYS A 147 -3.55 25.62 -11.27
C LYS A 147 -2.47 24.93 -10.44
N GLU A 148 -2.46 25.17 -9.14
CA GLU A 148 -1.51 24.55 -8.21
C GLU A 148 -1.74 23.04 -8.10
N LEU A 149 -3.00 22.59 -8.11
CA LEU A 149 -3.30 21.16 -8.21
C LEU A 149 -2.75 20.56 -9.52
N GLY A 150 -2.78 21.33 -10.61
CA GLY A 150 -2.09 21.03 -11.86
C GLY A 150 -0.61 20.67 -11.66
N GLU A 151 0.10 21.51 -10.90
CA GLU A 151 1.51 21.29 -10.58
C GLU A 151 1.71 20.09 -9.66
N VAL A 152 0.87 19.91 -8.62
CA VAL A 152 0.88 18.73 -7.75
C VAL A 152 0.78 17.43 -8.55
N MET A 153 -0.13 17.38 -9.51
CA MET A 153 -0.35 16.20 -10.36
C MET A 153 0.86 15.85 -11.22
N VAL A 154 1.71 16.82 -11.57
CA VAL A 154 2.84 16.61 -12.50
C VAL A 154 4.18 16.48 -11.76
N LYS A 155 4.35 17.18 -10.64
CA LYS A 155 5.61 17.23 -9.89
C LYS A 155 5.67 16.27 -8.71
N GLY A 156 4.52 15.83 -8.17
CA GLY A 156 4.49 14.93 -7.02
C GLY A 156 5.24 15.49 -5.81
N SER A 157 6.00 14.65 -5.10
CA SER A 157 6.76 15.05 -3.90
C SER A 157 7.66 16.27 -4.11
N LEU A 158 8.19 16.48 -5.33
CA LEU A 158 9.03 17.63 -5.64
C LEU A 158 8.28 18.96 -5.44
N TRP A 159 6.99 19.03 -5.77
CA TRP A 159 6.18 20.23 -5.54
C TRP A 159 6.11 20.60 -4.06
N ALA A 160 5.95 19.59 -3.20
CA ALA A 160 5.89 19.81 -1.75
C ALA A 160 7.26 20.29 -1.23
N ALA A 161 8.35 19.65 -1.65
CA ALA A 161 9.71 20.06 -1.27
C ALA A 161 10.04 21.49 -1.74
N GLU A 162 9.71 21.86 -2.98
CA GLU A 162 9.89 23.22 -3.52
C GLU A 162 9.12 24.29 -2.73
N ARG A 163 8.04 23.89 -2.04
CA ARG A 163 7.23 24.77 -1.18
C ARG A 163 7.59 24.68 0.31
N GLY A 164 8.70 24.04 0.65
CA GLY A 164 9.19 23.91 2.03
C GLY A 164 8.57 22.76 2.83
N TYR A 165 7.73 21.93 2.21
CA TYR A 165 7.15 20.75 2.86
C TYR A 165 8.09 19.55 2.71
N GLY A 166 9.11 19.51 3.56
CA GLY A 166 10.15 18.47 3.59
C GLY A 166 11.33 18.79 2.69
N GLU A 167 12.12 17.78 2.32
CA GLU A 167 13.47 17.98 1.79
C GLU A 167 13.75 17.14 0.53
N ALA A 168 14.80 17.52 -0.21
CA ALA A 168 15.23 16.80 -1.40
C ALA A 168 15.66 15.34 -1.12
N GLU A 169 16.17 15.03 0.08
CA GLU A 169 16.47 13.65 0.48
C GLU A 169 15.21 12.80 0.57
N ASP A 170 14.11 13.35 1.13
CA ASP A 170 12.83 12.63 1.20
C ASP A 170 12.36 12.19 -0.19
N VAL A 171 12.56 13.06 -1.18
CA VAL A 171 12.22 12.79 -2.58
C VAL A 171 13.06 11.61 -3.10
N ARG A 172 14.38 11.59 -2.85
CA ARG A 172 15.28 10.52 -3.33
C ARG A 172 14.93 9.13 -2.78
N VAL A 173 14.45 9.07 -1.54
CA VAL A 173 14.09 7.82 -0.87
C VAL A 173 12.58 7.53 -0.92
N THR A 174 11.85 8.19 -1.83
CA THR A 174 10.47 7.86 -2.16
C THR A 174 10.46 7.01 -3.42
N GLU A 175 9.61 5.97 -3.50
CA GLU A 175 9.42 5.21 -4.73
C GLU A 175 9.12 6.15 -5.93
N GLU A 176 9.76 5.92 -7.08
CA GLU A 176 9.75 6.81 -8.26
C GLU A 176 10.23 8.24 -8.00
N SER A 177 11.03 8.43 -6.95
CA SER A 177 11.35 9.76 -6.44
C SER A 177 10.09 10.60 -6.18
N GLY A 178 9.00 9.95 -5.78
CA GLY A 178 7.70 10.58 -5.49
C GLY A 178 6.98 11.16 -6.70
N CYS A 179 7.34 10.74 -7.93
CA CYS A 179 6.70 11.22 -9.14
C CYS A 179 6.73 10.19 -10.30
N ILE A 180 5.58 9.66 -10.70
CA ILE A 180 5.43 8.92 -11.96
C ILE A 180 5.33 9.93 -13.12
N LYS A 181 6.20 9.75 -14.10
CA LYS A 181 6.23 10.55 -15.34
C LYS A 181 5.00 10.30 -16.20
N GLY A 182 4.72 11.23 -17.11
CA GLY A 182 3.59 11.12 -18.05
C GLY A 182 2.23 11.44 -17.44
N ALA A 183 2.18 11.97 -16.22
CA ALA A 183 0.94 12.47 -15.62
C ALA A 183 0.33 13.59 -16.48
N ASN A 184 -0.98 13.50 -16.77
CA ASN A 184 -1.69 14.48 -17.58
C ASN A 184 -2.95 15.01 -16.88
N PRO A 185 -2.91 16.25 -16.35
CA PRO A 185 -4.05 16.90 -15.70
C PRO A 185 -5.34 16.99 -16.53
N ASN A 186 -5.23 16.94 -17.87
CA ASN A 186 -6.40 16.99 -18.76
C ASN A 186 -7.17 15.67 -18.81
N LYS A 187 -6.57 14.57 -18.31
CA LYS A 187 -7.19 13.24 -18.21
C LYS A 187 -7.89 13.02 -16.88
N VAL A 188 -7.89 14.03 -16.01
CA VAL A 188 -8.53 14.00 -14.69
C VAL A 188 -9.81 14.84 -14.73
N SER A 189 -10.92 14.25 -14.29
CA SER A 189 -12.23 14.93 -14.28
C SER A 189 -12.25 16.14 -13.35
N SER A 190 -13.11 17.11 -13.65
CA SER A 190 -13.38 18.25 -12.77
C SER A 190 -13.84 17.80 -11.39
N LYS A 191 -14.65 16.75 -11.31
CA LYS A 191 -15.11 16.16 -10.05
C LYS A 191 -13.97 15.61 -9.20
N ALA A 192 -12.99 14.93 -9.81
CA ALA A 192 -11.82 14.46 -9.08
C ALA A 192 -11.02 15.63 -8.52
N LYS A 193 -10.76 16.67 -9.32
CA LYS A 193 -10.08 17.89 -8.89
C LYS A 193 -10.80 18.59 -7.74
N GLN A 194 -12.12 18.78 -7.84
CA GLN A 194 -12.96 19.38 -6.78
C GLN A 194 -12.89 18.60 -5.47
N ARG A 195 -12.80 17.27 -5.52
CA ARG A 195 -12.62 16.42 -4.33
C ARG A 195 -11.19 16.50 -3.76
N GLY A 196 -10.19 16.62 -4.63
CA GLY A 196 -8.77 16.65 -4.25
C GLY A 196 -8.29 17.97 -3.66
N ILE A 197 -8.73 19.11 -4.20
CA ILE A 197 -8.33 20.45 -3.74
C ILE A 197 -8.42 20.60 -2.22
N PRO A 198 -9.55 20.31 -1.56
CA PRO A 198 -9.65 20.53 -0.13
C PRO A 198 -8.93 19.47 0.72
N GLN A 199 -8.48 18.34 0.15
CA GLN A 199 -8.00 17.18 0.90
C GLN A 199 -6.48 17.00 0.90
N LEU A 200 -5.73 17.86 0.20
CA LEU A 200 -4.27 17.73 0.12
C LEU A 200 -3.65 18.04 1.49
N GLY A 201 -2.79 17.14 1.95
CA GLY A 201 -2.24 17.19 3.31
C GLY A 201 -3.26 16.75 4.37
N THR A 202 -3.96 15.65 4.12
CA THR A 202 -4.86 15.04 5.12
C THR A 202 -4.64 13.53 5.18
N LEU A 203 -4.82 12.96 6.35
CA LEU A 203 -4.67 11.52 6.56
C LEU A 203 -5.82 10.73 5.93
N GLY A 204 -7.05 11.20 6.18
CA GLY A 204 -8.24 10.49 5.77
C GLY A 204 -8.84 9.56 6.79
N SER A 205 -9.49 8.50 6.31
CA SER A 205 -10.31 7.58 7.09
C SER A 205 -10.14 6.15 6.58
N GLY A 206 -10.89 5.19 7.14
CA GLY A 206 -10.69 3.76 6.86
C GLY A 206 -9.43 3.24 7.56
N ASN A 207 -8.59 2.52 6.83
CA ASN A 207 -7.33 1.95 7.29
C ASN A 207 -6.17 2.97 7.26
N HIS A 208 -6.42 4.25 7.06
CA HIS A 208 -5.38 5.28 7.10
C HIS A 208 -5.11 5.72 8.53
N PHE A 209 -3.84 5.74 8.90
CA PHE A 209 -3.40 6.10 10.23
C PHE A 209 -2.00 6.71 10.21
N LEU A 210 -1.66 7.37 11.31
CA LEU A 210 -0.33 7.83 11.61
C LEU A 210 0.07 7.27 12.96
N GLU A 211 1.19 6.57 13.03
CA GLU A 211 1.62 5.82 14.20
C GLU A 211 3.01 6.23 14.66
N VAL A 212 3.15 6.41 15.96
CA VAL A 212 4.44 6.49 16.64
C VAL A 212 4.70 5.10 17.20
N GLU A 213 5.74 4.45 16.69
CA GLU A 213 6.07 3.06 16.96
C GLU A 213 7.43 2.95 17.65
N VAL A 214 7.67 1.84 18.32
CA VAL A 214 8.98 1.47 18.87
C VAL A 214 9.45 0.16 18.25
N VAL A 215 10.70 0.11 17.81
CA VAL A 215 11.34 -1.12 17.33
C VAL A 215 11.47 -2.09 18.48
N ASP A 216 10.81 -3.24 18.40
CA ASP A 216 10.85 -4.26 19.45
C ASP A 216 11.74 -5.46 19.06
N GLU A 217 12.01 -5.65 17.76
CA GLU A 217 12.84 -6.75 17.28
C GLU A 217 13.60 -6.35 16.00
N ILE A 218 14.88 -6.74 15.93
CA ILE A 218 15.74 -6.58 14.73
C ILE A 218 16.17 -7.97 14.27
N TYR A 219 15.75 -8.35 13.07
CA TYR A 219 16.05 -9.65 12.43
C TYR A 219 17.30 -9.60 11.57
N ASP A 220 17.57 -8.46 10.92
CA ASP A 220 18.78 -8.23 10.14
C ASP A 220 19.40 -6.89 10.53
N ARG A 221 20.50 -6.96 11.30
CA ARG A 221 21.22 -5.78 11.78
C ARG A 221 21.90 -4.99 10.67
N ASP A 222 22.38 -5.65 9.61
CA ASP A 222 23.13 -4.96 8.55
C ASP A 222 22.18 -4.11 7.71
N ALA A 223 21.04 -4.68 7.29
CA ALA A 223 20.00 -3.92 6.59
C ALA A 223 19.36 -2.85 7.48
N ALA A 224 19.09 -3.16 8.76
CA ALA A 224 18.53 -2.20 9.71
C ALA A 224 19.44 -0.97 9.86
N LYS A 225 20.75 -1.19 10.03
CA LYS A 225 21.75 -0.12 10.15
C LYS A 225 21.78 0.78 8.92
N VAL A 226 21.70 0.21 7.71
CA VAL A 226 21.62 1.00 6.46
C VAL A 226 20.36 1.88 6.43
N MET A 227 19.25 1.43 7.02
CA MET A 227 18.02 2.21 7.17
C MET A 227 18.04 3.16 8.38
N GLY A 228 19.15 3.27 9.10
CA GLY A 228 19.25 4.09 10.32
C GLY A 228 18.41 3.56 11.49
N ILE A 229 18.12 2.26 11.50
CA ILE A 229 17.54 1.52 12.63
C ILE A 229 18.68 0.80 13.35
N GLU A 230 19.14 1.35 14.46
CA GLU A 230 20.35 0.89 15.16
C GLU A 230 20.02 -0.07 16.31
N ASP A 231 18.98 0.23 17.08
CA ASP A 231 18.70 -0.43 18.35
C ASP A 231 17.22 -0.79 18.54
N VAL A 232 16.99 -1.87 19.30
CA VAL A 232 15.69 -2.15 19.91
C VAL A 232 15.39 -1.04 20.92
N GLY A 233 14.16 -0.52 20.91
CA GLY A 233 13.75 0.65 21.67
C GLY A 233 13.80 1.95 20.87
N GLN A 234 14.32 1.95 19.63
CA GLN A 234 14.31 3.12 18.77
C GLN A 234 12.89 3.46 18.30
N VAL A 235 12.56 4.75 18.31
CA VAL A 235 11.23 5.24 17.90
C VAL A 235 11.18 5.53 16.41
N LEU A 236 10.11 5.07 15.77
CA LEU A 236 9.78 5.30 14.37
C LEU A 236 8.44 6.03 14.25
N VAL A 237 8.20 6.65 13.09
CA VAL A 237 6.90 7.22 12.75
C VAL A 237 6.43 6.71 11.40
N LEU A 238 5.29 6.02 11.39
CA LEU A 238 4.68 5.44 10.20
C LEU A 238 3.50 6.30 9.75
N ILE A 239 3.45 6.62 8.46
CA ILE A 239 2.36 7.37 7.83
C ILE A 239 1.72 6.48 6.77
N HIS A 240 0.46 6.10 6.97
CA HIS A 240 -0.33 5.32 6.01
C HIS A 240 -1.49 6.16 5.48
N THR A 241 -1.39 6.57 4.21
CA THR A 241 -2.45 7.27 3.49
C THR A 241 -2.24 7.18 1.97
N GLY A 242 -3.20 7.69 1.21
CA GLY A 242 -3.20 7.65 -0.25
C GLY A 242 -3.64 8.94 -0.91
N SER A 243 -4.25 8.77 -2.07
CA SER A 243 -4.74 9.84 -2.95
C SER A 243 -6.06 10.46 -2.51
N ARG A 244 -6.61 10.03 -1.38
CA ARG A 244 -7.84 10.59 -0.81
C ARG A 244 -9.03 10.45 -1.77
N GLY A 245 -9.98 11.38 -1.70
CA GLY A 245 -11.12 11.41 -2.62
C GLY A 245 -10.72 11.69 -4.08
N PHE A 246 -9.51 12.18 -4.33
CA PHE A 246 -9.00 12.48 -5.66
C PHE A 246 -8.82 11.19 -6.48
N GLY A 247 -7.95 10.28 -6.05
CA GLY A 247 -7.74 9.03 -6.79
C GLY A 247 -8.93 8.08 -6.76
N HIS A 248 -9.73 8.08 -5.68
CA HIS A 248 -11.01 7.36 -5.67
C HIS A 248 -11.91 7.80 -6.83
N GLN A 249 -12.01 9.11 -7.08
CA GLN A 249 -12.81 9.62 -8.18
C GLN A 249 -12.20 9.26 -9.54
N VAL A 250 -10.88 9.37 -9.70
CA VAL A 250 -10.18 8.91 -10.91
C VAL A 250 -10.50 7.44 -11.20
N CYS A 251 -10.34 6.54 -10.22
CA CYS A 251 -10.68 5.13 -10.40
C CYS A 251 -12.17 4.94 -10.76
N THR A 252 -13.07 5.66 -10.10
CA THR A 252 -14.53 5.59 -10.38
C THR A 252 -14.84 5.97 -11.83
N ASP A 253 -14.25 7.06 -12.32
CA ASP A 253 -14.46 7.58 -13.67
C ASP A 253 -13.96 6.57 -14.71
N TYR A 254 -12.76 6.01 -14.50
CA TYR A 254 -12.16 5.06 -15.45
C TYR A 254 -12.73 3.64 -15.35
N VAL A 255 -13.24 3.19 -14.20
CA VAL A 255 -14.01 1.93 -14.14
C VAL A 255 -15.23 2.00 -15.08
N ALA A 256 -15.95 3.13 -15.06
CA ALA A 256 -17.11 3.33 -15.93
C ALA A 256 -16.71 3.39 -17.41
N LEU A 257 -15.65 4.14 -17.74
CA LEU A 257 -15.13 4.25 -19.11
C LEU A 257 -14.64 2.91 -19.65
N LEU A 258 -13.79 2.22 -18.89
CA LEU A 258 -13.17 0.96 -19.33
C LEU A 258 -14.19 -0.18 -19.35
N GLY A 259 -15.26 -0.13 -18.55
CA GLY A 259 -16.39 -1.05 -18.68
C GLY A 259 -17.08 -0.97 -20.04
N GLN A 260 -17.08 0.20 -20.69
CA GLN A 260 -17.54 0.35 -22.08
C GLN A 260 -16.48 -0.10 -23.08
N ALA A 261 -15.21 0.15 -22.79
CA ALA A 261 -14.07 -0.27 -23.62
C ALA A 261 -14.00 -1.80 -23.78
N VAL A 262 -14.27 -2.58 -22.73
CA VAL A 262 -14.36 -4.05 -22.78
C VAL A 262 -15.22 -4.52 -23.95
N LYS A 263 -16.40 -3.92 -24.14
CA LYS A 263 -17.30 -4.26 -25.25
C LYS A 263 -16.73 -3.85 -26.61
N ARG A 264 -16.15 -2.65 -26.69
CA ARG A 264 -15.56 -2.12 -27.93
C ARG A 264 -14.40 -2.97 -28.44
N TYR A 265 -13.57 -3.48 -27.52
CA TYR A 265 -12.40 -4.30 -27.85
C TYR A 265 -12.71 -5.80 -27.88
N GLY A 266 -13.97 -6.22 -27.70
CA GLY A 266 -14.35 -7.63 -27.72
C GLY A 266 -13.68 -8.47 -26.62
N ILE A 267 -13.35 -7.86 -25.48
CA ILE A 267 -12.69 -8.56 -24.37
C ILE A 267 -13.75 -9.35 -23.59
N ASN A 268 -13.56 -10.67 -23.50
CA ASN A 268 -14.43 -11.54 -22.73
C ASN A 268 -13.91 -11.71 -21.30
N LEU A 269 -14.72 -11.32 -20.31
CA LEU A 269 -14.36 -11.36 -18.90
C LEU A 269 -15.40 -12.12 -18.08
N PRO A 270 -14.97 -12.95 -17.10
CA PRO A 270 -15.89 -13.69 -16.24
C PRO A 270 -16.61 -12.81 -15.20
N ASP A 271 -16.14 -11.57 -15.01
CA ASP A 271 -16.70 -10.60 -14.08
C ASP A 271 -16.62 -9.19 -14.66
N ARG A 272 -17.73 -8.45 -14.63
CA ARG A 272 -17.81 -7.04 -15.07
C ARG A 272 -16.90 -6.11 -14.27
N GLN A 273 -16.54 -6.46 -13.04
CA GLN A 273 -15.65 -5.67 -12.20
C GLN A 273 -14.19 -5.71 -12.68
N LEU A 274 -13.84 -6.62 -13.59
CA LEU A 274 -12.54 -6.66 -14.27
C LEU A 274 -12.45 -5.70 -15.47
N ALA A 275 -13.29 -4.66 -15.51
CA ALA A 275 -13.26 -3.60 -16.50
C ALA A 275 -11.82 -3.19 -16.84
N CYS A 276 -11.47 -3.25 -18.13
CA CYS A 276 -10.12 -3.00 -18.62
C CYS A 276 -10.12 -2.50 -20.07
N ALA A 277 -8.98 -2.01 -20.52
CA ALA A 277 -8.72 -1.68 -21.92
C ALA A 277 -7.29 -2.09 -22.29
N PRO A 278 -6.98 -2.35 -23.58
CA PRO A 278 -5.61 -2.57 -24.02
C PRO A 278 -4.70 -1.44 -23.55
N VAL A 279 -3.49 -1.76 -23.09
CA VAL A 279 -2.57 -0.75 -22.50
C VAL A 279 -2.31 0.41 -23.47
N ASN A 280 -2.12 0.13 -24.75
CA ASN A 280 -1.85 1.13 -25.78
C ASN A 280 -3.12 1.76 -26.41
N SER A 281 -4.32 1.42 -25.93
CA SER A 281 -5.55 2.05 -26.41
C SER A 281 -5.66 3.49 -25.88
N PRO A 282 -6.45 4.37 -26.54
CA PRO A 282 -6.71 5.71 -26.02
C PRO A 282 -7.22 5.71 -24.57
N GLU A 283 -8.16 4.82 -24.22
CA GLU A 283 -8.69 4.70 -22.85
C GLU A 283 -7.66 4.16 -21.86
N GLY A 284 -6.84 3.19 -22.29
CA GLY A 284 -5.76 2.64 -21.47
C GLY A 284 -4.70 3.69 -21.13
N GLN A 285 -4.26 4.43 -22.14
CA GLN A 285 -3.30 5.53 -21.98
C GLN A 285 -3.88 6.69 -21.16
N ASP A 286 -5.14 7.04 -21.37
CA ASP A 286 -5.81 8.08 -20.60
C ASP A 286 -5.90 7.70 -19.12
N TYR A 287 -6.24 6.44 -18.82
CA TYR A 287 -6.25 5.94 -17.44
C TYR A 287 -4.86 5.96 -16.81
N LEU A 288 -3.82 5.48 -17.53
CA LEU A 288 -2.45 5.51 -17.02
C LEU A 288 -2.00 6.93 -16.67
N GLN A 289 -2.24 7.90 -17.56
CA GLN A 289 -1.89 9.30 -17.31
C GLN A 289 -2.66 9.90 -16.11
N ALA A 290 -3.95 9.56 -15.97
CA ALA A 290 -4.76 10.03 -14.84
C ALA A 290 -4.39 9.34 -13.52
N MET A 291 -4.04 8.06 -13.56
CA MET A 291 -3.53 7.31 -12.41
C MET A 291 -2.19 7.89 -11.96
N SER A 292 -1.28 8.25 -12.88
CA SER A 292 -0.03 8.95 -12.54
C SER A 292 -0.30 10.28 -11.82
N CYS A 293 -1.31 11.06 -12.25
CA CYS A 293 -1.72 12.26 -11.50
C CYS A 293 -2.16 11.94 -10.06
N ALA A 294 -2.94 10.87 -9.87
CA ALA A 294 -3.39 10.45 -8.55
C ALA A 294 -2.27 9.89 -7.67
N ALA A 295 -1.31 9.19 -8.27
CA ALA A 295 -0.12 8.74 -7.58
C ALA A 295 0.74 9.93 -7.10
N ASN A 296 1.00 10.90 -7.97
CA ASN A 296 1.76 12.10 -7.65
C ASN A 296 1.09 12.93 -6.55
N TYR A 297 -0.25 13.04 -6.60
CA TYR A 297 -1.02 13.65 -5.52
C TYR A 297 -0.81 12.94 -4.17
N ALA A 298 -0.85 11.61 -4.13
CA ALA A 298 -0.69 10.84 -2.89
C ALA A 298 0.71 10.98 -2.28
N TRP A 299 1.77 10.98 -3.10
CA TRP A 299 3.13 11.25 -2.63
C TRP A 299 3.28 12.67 -2.09
N THR A 300 2.70 13.65 -2.77
CA THR A 300 2.63 15.03 -2.28
C THR A 300 1.91 15.10 -0.92
N ASN A 301 0.80 14.37 -0.79
CA ASN A 301 0.04 14.29 0.46
C ASN A 301 0.91 13.75 1.62
N ARG A 302 1.60 12.62 1.42
CA ARG A 302 2.52 12.05 2.43
C ARG A 302 3.71 12.95 2.74
N GLN A 303 4.20 13.68 1.73
CA GLN A 303 5.28 14.65 1.88
C GLN A 303 4.86 15.84 2.78
N CYS A 304 3.66 16.38 2.59
CA CYS A 304 3.11 17.41 3.47
C CYS A 304 2.88 16.91 4.89
N ILE A 305 2.36 15.69 5.06
CA ILE A 305 2.17 15.09 6.39
C ILE A 305 3.51 14.88 7.09
N THR A 306 4.54 14.41 6.37
CA THR A 306 5.91 14.26 6.90
C THR A 306 6.43 15.55 7.49
N HIS A 307 6.19 16.68 6.82
CA HIS A 307 6.59 17.99 7.33
C HIS A 307 5.88 18.33 8.66
N TRP A 308 4.58 18.14 8.76
CA TRP A 308 3.84 18.43 10.01
C TRP A 308 4.14 17.45 11.14
N VAL A 309 4.48 16.21 10.83
CA VAL A 309 5.02 15.26 11.82
C VAL A 309 6.30 15.81 12.43
N ARG A 310 7.21 16.30 11.59
CA ARG A 310 8.48 16.88 12.04
C ARG A 310 8.24 18.10 12.93
N GLU A 311 7.37 19.02 12.52
CA GLU A 311 7.01 20.19 13.34
C GLU A 311 6.42 19.78 14.70
N SER A 312 5.53 18.79 14.71
CA SER A 312 4.87 18.32 15.94
C SER A 312 5.89 17.74 16.93
N LEU A 313 6.82 16.92 16.45
CA LEU A 313 7.84 16.30 17.31
C LEU A 313 8.87 17.33 17.79
N VAL A 314 9.32 18.24 16.93
CA VAL A 314 10.20 19.36 17.32
C VAL A 314 9.55 20.20 18.42
N LYS A 315 8.26 20.54 18.27
CA LYS A 315 7.52 21.35 19.25
C LYS A 315 7.38 20.66 20.61
N VAL A 316 6.96 19.38 20.63
CA VAL A 316 6.71 18.67 21.89
C VAL A 316 8.00 18.28 22.61
N LEU A 317 9.05 17.96 21.85
CA LEU A 317 10.32 17.50 22.43
C LEU A 317 11.30 18.65 22.72
N GLY A 318 11.11 19.82 22.11
CA GLY A 318 11.98 20.98 22.31
C GLY A 318 13.39 20.78 21.77
N LYS A 319 13.58 19.83 20.86
CA LYS A 319 14.85 19.50 20.20
C LYS A 319 14.80 19.88 18.73
N SER A 320 15.93 20.25 18.15
CA SER A 320 15.99 20.51 16.70
C SER A 320 15.72 19.24 15.89
N ARG A 321 15.29 19.41 14.64
CA ARG A 321 15.04 18.29 13.72
C ARG A 321 16.27 17.39 13.55
N ARG A 322 17.47 17.98 13.55
CA ARG A 322 18.75 17.26 13.42
C ARG A 322 19.02 16.40 14.65
N GLU A 323 18.79 16.92 15.85
CA GLU A 323 18.95 16.14 17.08
C GLU A 323 17.98 14.97 17.15
N LEU A 324 16.73 15.19 16.71
CA LEU A 324 15.72 14.12 16.60
C LEU A 324 16.00 13.15 15.44
N GLY A 325 16.86 13.54 14.49
CA GLY A 325 17.17 12.85 13.23
C GLY A 325 15.91 12.41 12.48
N LEU A 326 14.94 13.31 12.28
CA LEU A 326 13.66 12.96 11.66
C LEU A 326 13.80 12.77 10.14
N GLU A 327 14.33 11.62 9.73
CA GLU A 327 14.70 11.28 8.36
C GLU A 327 13.76 10.21 7.81
N GLN A 328 13.42 10.32 6.52
CA GLN A 328 12.62 9.30 5.86
C GLN A 328 13.50 8.08 5.56
N ILE A 329 13.05 6.90 5.98
CA ILE A 329 13.63 5.63 5.53
C ILE A 329 13.19 5.39 4.09
N TYR A 330 11.89 5.21 3.88
CA TYR A 330 11.35 4.94 2.55
C TYR A 330 9.86 5.31 2.48
N ASP A 331 9.35 5.43 1.25
CA ASP A 331 7.93 5.56 0.95
C ASP A 331 7.58 4.63 -0.20
N VAL A 332 6.64 3.73 0.02
CA VAL A 332 6.25 2.70 -0.94
C VAL A 332 4.74 2.66 -1.11
N CYS A 333 4.30 2.47 -2.35
CA CYS A 333 2.89 2.34 -2.69
C CYS A 333 2.45 0.87 -2.70
N HIS A 334 1.15 0.63 -2.47
CA HIS A 334 0.58 -0.72 -2.55
C HIS A 334 -0.71 -0.83 -3.39
N ASN A 335 -1.15 0.27 -4.01
CA ASN A 335 -2.25 0.32 -4.97
C ASN A 335 -1.79 1.08 -6.21
N ILE A 336 -1.21 0.39 -7.18
CA ILE A 336 -0.62 1.05 -8.36
C ILE A 336 -0.59 0.12 -9.56
N ALA A 337 -0.50 0.69 -10.76
CA ALA A 337 0.04 -0.03 -11.92
C ALA A 337 1.34 0.63 -12.37
N LYS A 338 2.33 -0.19 -12.76
CA LYS A 338 3.65 0.29 -13.20
C LYS A 338 4.02 -0.34 -14.53
N ILE A 339 4.68 0.44 -15.37
CA ILE A 339 5.32 -0.06 -16.58
C ILE A 339 6.75 -0.43 -16.20
N GLU A 340 7.06 -1.72 -16.21
CA GLU A 340 8.31 -2.27 -15.68
C GLU A 340 8.86 -3.32 -16.65
N ASP A 341 10.18 -3.43 -16.73
CA ASP A 341 10.86 -4.39 -17.62
C ASP A 341 11.27 -5.66 -16.86
N TYR A 342 10.94 -6.82 -17.43
CA TYR A 342 11.24 -8.13 -16.87
C TYR A 342 11.96 -9.01 -17.90
N THR A 343 12.77 -9.95 -17.41
CA THR A 343 13.31 -11.03 -18.25
C THR A 343 12.53 -12.30 -17.96
N ILE A 344 11.74 -12.75 -18.93
CA ILE A 344 10.86 -13.93 -18.81
C ILE A 344 11.27 -14.91 -19.91
N ASP A 345 11.63 -16.14 -19.52
CA ASP A 345 12.21 -17.16 -20.40
C ASP A 345 13.40 -16.64 -21.23
N GLY A 346 14.27 -15.86 -20.58
CA GLY A 346 15.44 -15.24 -21.21
C GLY A 346 15.13 -14.08 -22.16
N LYS A 347 13.86 -13.66 -22.31
CA LYS A 347 13.45 -12.56 -23.18
C LYS A 347 13.03 -11.34 -22.37
N LYS A 348 13.55 -10.17 -22.73
CA LYS A 348 13.08 -8.89 -22.17
C LYS A 348 11.64 -8.61 -22.61
N GLN A 349 10.79 -8.27 -21.66
CA GLN A 349 9.39 -7.89 -21.87
C GLN A 349 9.05 -6.69 -21.00
N THR A 350 8.40 -5.70 -21.59
CA THR A 350 7.82 -4.57 -20.86
C THR A 350 6.40 -4.91 -20.46
N LEU A 351 6.13 -4.90 -19.16
CA LEU A 351 4.87 -5.32 -18.56
C LEU A 351 4.18 -4.15 -17.85
N CYS A 352 2.86 -4.17 -17.83
CA CYS A 352 2.02 -3.37 -16.95
C CYS A 352 1.67 -4.21 -15.71
N VAL A 353 2.40 -3.97 -14.62
CA VAL A 353 2.26 -4.70 -13.36
C VAL A 353 1.25 -3.99 -12.48
N HIS A 354 0.13 -4.67 -12.24
CA HIS A 354 -0.93 -4.23 -11.33
C HIS A 354 -0.64 -4.76 -9.93
N ARG A 355 -0.65 -3.88 -8.94
CA ARG A 355 -0.52 -4.23 -7.52
C ARG A 355 -1.68 -3.59 -6.78
N LYS A 356 -2.49 -4.39 -6.09
CA LYS A 356 -3.62 -3.92 -5.26
C LYS A 356 -3.57 -4.57 -3.90
N GLY A 357 -3.23 -3.80 -2.88
CA GLY A 357 -2.80 -4.33 -1.60
C GLY A 357 -1.56 -5.22 -1.76
N ALA A 358 -0.62 -4.83 -2.60
CA ALA A 358 0.65 -5.54 -2.76
C ALA A 358 1.76 -4.52 -3.02
N THR A 359 2.96 -4.78 -2.49
CA THR A 359 4.05 -3.81 -2.43
C THR A 359 5.16 -4.22 -3.39
N ARG A 360 5.81 -3.27 -4.05
CA ARG A 360 7.03 -3.54 -4.82
C ARG A 360 8.17 -3.95 -3.88
N ALA A 361 8.95 -4.95 -4.27
CA ALA A 361 9.96 -5.63 -3.47
C ALA A 361 11.18 -5.98 -4.35
N PHE A 362 11.77 -4.96 -4.97
CA PHE A 362 12.96 -5.13 -5.83
C PHE A 362 14.20 -5.58 -5.03
N PRO A 363 15.08 -6.40 -5.63
CA PRO A 363 16.20 -7.05 -4.96
C PRO A 363 17.40 -6.12 -4.86
N ALA A 364 18.39 -6.51 -4.06
CA ALA A 364 19.68 -5.85 -4.07
C ALA A 364 20.26 -5.77 -5.50
N GLY A 365 20.91 -4.65 -5.82
CA GLY A 365 21.50 -4.39 -7.14
C GLY A 365 20.53 -3.79 -8.16
N HIS A 366 19.21 -3.78 -7.93
CA HIS A 366 18.26 -3.23 -8.90
C HIS A 366 18.47 -1.72 -9.11
N PRO A 367 18.50 -1.22 -10.37
CA PRO A 367 18.83 0.18 -10.66
C PRO A 367 17.79 1.18 -10.13
N ASP A 368 16.51 0.79 -10.08
CA ASP A 368 15.42 1.65 -9.61
C ASP A 368 15.34 1.81 -8.08
N ILE A 369 16.27 1.19 -7.34
CA ILE A 369 16.39 1.36 -5.90
C ILE A 369 17.33 2.54 -5.63
N PRO A 370 17.03 3.42 -4.65
CA PRO A 370 17.95 4.46 -4.23
C PRO A 370 19.33 3.90 -3.90
N ASP A 371 20.39 4.64 -4.25
CA ASP A 371 21.78 4.18 -4.10
C ASP A 371 22.09 3.65 -2.70
N ILE A 372 21.57 4.33 -1.66
CA ILE A 372 21.77 3.96 -0.25
C ILE A 372 21.21 2.58 0.12
N TYR A 373 20.18 2.09 -0.58
CA TYR A 373 19.53 0.80 -0.33
C TYR A 373 19.89 -0.27 -1.36
N ARG A 374 20.60 0.10 -2.44
CA ARG A 374 20.91 -0.84 -3.52
C ARG A 374 21.68 -2.07 -3.02
N GLY A 375 22.50 -1.94 -1.97
CA GLY A 375 23.23 -3.05 -1.37
C GLY A 375 22.36 -4.07 -0.61
N ILE A 376 21.18 -3.66 -0.12
CA ILE A 376 20.34 -4.47 0.76
C ILE A 376 19.02 -4.92 0.11
N GLY A 377 18.64 -4.28 -1.00
CA GLY A 377 17.34 -4.43 -1.64
C GLY A 377 16.36 -3.32 -1.25
N GLN A 378 15.22 -3.27 -1.93
CA GLN A 378 14.26 -2.19 -1.72
C GLN A 378 13.62 -2.33 -0.34
N PRO A 379 13.57 -1.28 0.50
CA PRO A 379 12.77 -1.31 1.71
C PRO A 379 11.30 -1.59 1.39
N VAL A 380 10.72 -2.52 2.14
CA VAL A 380 9.30 -2.89 2.10
C VAL A 380 8.71 -2.56 3.46
N LEU A 381 7.64 -1.77 3.46
CA LEU A 381 6.95 -1.30 4.66
C LEU A 381 5.60 -1.98 4.76
N ILE A 382 5.39 -2.78 5.81
CA ILE A 382 4.23 -3.64 5.98
C ILE A 382 3.49 -3.20 7.25
N PRO A 383 2.58 -2.23 7.16
CA PRO A 383 1.76 -1.81 8.29
C PRO A 383 0.89 -2.96 8.80
N GLY A 384 0.80 -3.07 10.13
CA GLY A 384 -0.28 -3.79 10.77
C GLY A 384 -1.62 -3.05 10.63
N ASP A 385 -2.61 -3.53 11.36
CA ASP A 385 -3.75 -2.73 11.78
C ASP A 385 -3.48 -2.00 13.08
N MET A 386 -4.37 -1.05 13.38
CA MET A 386 -4.32 -0.23 14.58
C MET A 386 -4.13 -1.07 15.85
N GLY A 387 -2.95 -0.95 16.45
CA GLY A 387 -2.60 -1.59 17.70
C GLY A 387 -1.97 -2.98 17.60
N ARG A 388 -1.56 -3.39 16.40
CA ARG A 388 -0.64 -4.51 16.16
C ARG A 388 0.68 -4.02 15.58
N CYS A 389 1.63 -4.93 15.42
CA CYS A 389 2.97 -4.61 14.94
C CYS A 389 2.98 -4.25 13.45
N SER A 390 3.99 -3.47 13.07
CA SER A 390 4.38 -3.21 11.69
C SER A 390 5.73 -3.87 11.42
N TYR A 391 6.00 -4.24 10.17
CA TYR A 391 7.26 -4.85 9.75
C TYR A 391 7.98 -4.01 8.71
N ILE A 392 9.29 -3.98 8.86
CA ILE A 392 10.24 -3.50 7.86
C ILE A 392 10.92 -4.73 7.27
N ALA A 393 10.95 -4.82 5.95
CA ALA A 393 11.58 -5.90 5.21
C ALA A 393 12.36 -5.34 4.01
N VAL A 394 13.06 -6.21 3.28
CA VAL A 394 13.68 -5.88 1.98
C VAL A 394 13.24 -6.83 0.88
N GLY A 395 13.19 -6.33 -0.35
CA GLY A 395 12.93 -7.12 -1.54
C GLY A 395 14.02 -8.13 -1.89
N THR A 396 13.68 -9.13 -2.70
CA THR A 396 14.52 -10.31 -2.93
C THR A 396 14.52 -10.76 -4.39
N GLU A 397 15.53 -11.54 -4.77
CA GLU A 397 15.62 -12.15 -6.10
C GLU A 397 14.46 -13.11 -6.38
N THR A 398 13.99 -13.83 -5.35
CA THR A 398 12.82 -14.70 -5.48
C THR A 398 11.57 -13.89 -5.83
N ALA A 399 11.38 -12.70 -5.25
CA ALA A 399 10.27 -11.83 -5.63
C ALA A 399 10.34 -11.40 -7.10
N MET A 400 11.52 -11.05 -7.61
CA MET A 400 11.67 -10.71 -9.04
C MET A 400 11.27 -11.86 -9.96
N LYS A 401 11.61 -13.09 -9.58
CA LYS A 401 11.36 -14.28 -10.39
C LYS A 401 9.91 -14.77 -10.32
N GLU A 402 9.32 -14.74 -9.14
CA GLU A 402 8.05 -15.44 -8.88
C GLU A 402 6.85 -14.51 -8.69
N SER A 403 7.08 -13.23 -8.41
CA SER A 403 5.99 -12.30 -8.08
C SER A 403 6.10 -10.93 -8.76
N PHE A 404 6.87 -10.84 -9.84
CA PHE A 404 7.15 -9.57 -10.52
C PHE A 404 7.65 -8.51 -9.53
N GLY A 405 8.64 -8.89 -8.72
CA GLY A 405 9.22 -8.04 -7.68
C GLY A 405 8.17 -7.53 -6.71
N SER A 406 7.29 -8.39 -6.20
CA SER A 406 6.18 -7.99 -5.31
C SER A 406 6.07 -8.82 -4.04
N THR A 407 5.52 -8.23 -2.99
CA THR A 407 5.20 -8.90 -1.71
C THR A 407 3.90 -8.34 -1.12
N CYS A 408 3.53 -8.78 0.09
CA CYS A 408 2.34 -8.31 0.82
C CYS A 408 2.41 -6.82 1.18
N HIS A 409 1.28 -6.28 1.62
CA HIS A 409 1.18 -4.87 2.04
C HIS A 409 0.77 -4.68 3.50
N GLY A 410 0.17 -5.68 4.15
CA GLY A 410 -0.29 -5.57 5.53
C GLY A 410 -1.05 -6.80 5.99
N ALA A 411 -1.91 -6.63 6.99
CA ALA A 411 -2.66 -7.74 7.59
C ALA A 411 -3.77 -8.33 6.69
N GLY A 412 -4.44 -7.51 5.87
CA GLY A 412 -5.63 -7.91 5.12
C GLY A 412 -6.87 -8.16 6.00
N ARG A 413 -8.07 -7.81 5.51
CA ARG A 413 -9.31 -7.90 6.31
C ARG A 413 -9.92 -9.30 6.28
N THR A 414 -10.44 -9.75 7.41
CA THR A 414 -11.30 -10.94 7.55
C THR A 414 -12.78 -10.60 7.71
N GLN A 415 -13.09 -9.32 7.97
CA GLN A 415 -14.46 -8.84 8.17
C GLN A 415 -14.73 -7.57 7.40
N SER A 416 -15.94 -7.46 6.84
CA SER A 416 -16.43 -6.18 6.31
C SER A 416 -16.53 -5.14 7.43
N ARG A 417 -16.40 -3.85 7.09
CA ARG A 417 -16.53 -2.75 8.06
C ARG A 417 -17.88 -2.77 8.79
N THR A 418 -18.94 -3.11 8.06
CA THR A 418 -20.29 -3.24 8.63
C THR A 418 -20.40 -4.41 9.61
N ALA A 419 -19.75 -5.55 9.31
CA ALA A 419 -19.71 -6.68 10.23
C ALA A 419 -18.94 -6.33 11.50
N ALA A 420 -17.75 -5.72 11.38
CA ALA A 420 -16.92 -5.31 12.51
C ALA A 420 -17.64 -4.31 13.45
N LYS A 421 -18.38 -3.34 12.87
CA LYS A 421 -19.23 -2.39 13.62
C LYS A 421 -20.36 -3.05 14.39
N ARG A 422 -20.85 -4.21 13.96
CA ARG A 422 -21.91 -4.96 14.65
C ARG A 422 -21.35 -5.82 15.78
N SER A 423 -20.13 -6.34 15.62
CA SER A 423 -19.51 -7.23 16.60
C SER A 423 -18.90 -6.52 17.79
N ARG A 424 -18.48 -5.25 17.66
CA ARG A 424 -17.82 -4.50 18.75
C ARG A 424 -18.16 -3.02 18.76
N ARG A 425 -18.02 -2.42 19.95
CA ARG A 425 -18.13 -0.96 20.12
C ARG A 425 -16.74 -0.34 20.08
N GLY A 426 -16.62 0.84 19.48
CA GLY A 426 -15.34 1.55 19.40
C GLY A 426 -14.74 1.89 20.77
N ALA A 427 -15.57 2.10 21.80
CA ALA A 427 -15.10 2.34 23.17
C ALA A 427 -14.35 1.12 23.76
N ASP A 428 -14.76 -0.10 23.38
CA ASP A 428 -14.09 -1.31 23.83
C ASP A 428 -12.72 -1.46 23.15
N VAL A 429 -12.63 -1.04 21.88
CA VAL A 429 -11.35 -0.97 21.13
C VAL A 429 -10.39 0.02 21.81
N VAL A 430 -10.86 1.21 22.19
CA VAL A 430 -10.01 2.19 22.93
C VAL A 430 -9.49 1.60 24.24
N LYS A 431 -10.35 0.93 25.02
CA LYS A 431 -9.94 0.29 26.27
C LYS A 431 -8.90 -0.81 26.05
N ALA A 432 -9.09 -1.63 25.02
CA ALA A 432 -8.14 -2.70 24.67
C ALA A 432 -6.77 -2.14 24.25
N LEU A 433 -6.76 -1.03 23.51
CA LEU A 433 -5.52 -0.35 23.11
C LEU A 433 -4.83 0.32 24.31
N ALA A 434 -5.58 1.01 25.17
CA ALA A 434 -5.05 1.60 26.39
C ALA A 434 -4.45 0.54 27.34
N ALA A 435 -5.06 -0.64 27.44
CA ALA A 435 -4.53 -1.77 28.22
C ALA A 435 -3.19 -2.30 27.68
N LYS A 436 -2.88 -2.06 26.40
CA LYS A 436 -1.58 -2.35 25.78
C LYS A 436 -0.60 -1.18 25.85
N GLY A 437 -0.97 -0.08 26.54
CA GLY A 437 -0.15 1.13 26.61
C GLY A 437 -0.16 1.96 25.33
N ILE A 438 -1.19 1.83 24.50
CA ILE A 438 -1.32 2.52 23.20
C ILE A 438 -2.27 3.71 23.34
N THR A 439 -1.77 4.92 23.14
CA THR A 439 -2.60 6.13 23.12
C THR A 439 -3.26 6.31 21.75
N VAL A 440 -4.56 6.60 21.71
CA VAL A 440 -5.30 6.78 20.45
C VAL A 440 -5.95 8.16 20.38
N LYS A 441 -5.82 8.81 19.23
CA LYS A 441 -6.60 10.00 18.85
C LYS A 441 -7.42 9.71 17.61
N VAL A 442 -8.72 9.96 17.70
CA VAL A 442 -9.67 9.73 16.59
C VAL A 442 -10.78 10.77 16.62
N GLY A 443 -11.26 11.17 15.44
CA GLY A 443 -12.39 12.10 15.33
C GLY A 443 -13.73 11.51 15.75
N ASN A 444 -13.93 10.20 15.54
CA ASN A 444 -15.14 9.49 15.93
C ASN A 444 -14.79 8.13 16.54
N ILE A 445 -15.00 7.96 17.84
CA ILE A 445 -14.74 6.69 18.55
C ILE A 445 -15.47 5.52 17.88
N GLY A 446 -16.69 5.72 17.38
CA GLY A 446 -17.45 4.68 16.68
C GLY A 446 -16.81 4.17 15.40
N SER A 447 -15.91 4.94 14.76
CA SER A 447 -15.19 4.48 13.56
C SER A 447 -14.08 3.48 13.90
N LEU A 448 -13.60 3.44 15.16
CA LEU A 448 -12.58 2.49 15.59
C LEU A 448 -13.06 1.04 15.52
N ALA A 449 -14.37 0.81 15.66
CA ALA A 449 -14.93 -0.54 15.52
C ALA A 449 -14.73 -1.13 14.12
N GLU A 450 -14.66 -0.30 13.07
CA GLU A 450 -14.40 -0.78 11.71
C GLU A 450 -12.98 -1.30 11.52
N GLU A 451 -12.06 -0.82 12.35
CA GLU A 451 -10.62 -1.00 12.22
C GLU A 451 -10.02 -1.75 13.42
N ALA A 452 -10.85 -2.48 14.18
CA ALA A 452 -10.41 -3.33 15.28
C ALA A 452 -9.55 -4.49 14.75
N SER A 453 -8.52 -4.89 15.51
CA SER A 453 -7.57 -5.92 15.10
C SER A 453 -8.20 -7.27 14.74
N GLU A 454 -9.32 -7.63 15.35
CA GLU A 454 -10.03 -8.88 15.05
C GLU A 454 -10.72 -8.88 13.68
N ALA A 455 -10.85 -7.71 13.04
CA ALA A 455 -11.35 -7.60 11.67
C ALA A 455 -10.26 -7.86 10.61
N TYR A 456 -9.05 -8.20 11.03
CA TYR A 456 -7.86 -8.38 10.21
C TYR A 456 -7.17 -9.73 10.51
N LYS A 457 -6.46 -10.29 9.53
CA LYS A 457 -5.62 -11.48 9.73
C LYS A 457 -4.40 -11.13 10.59
N ASP A 458 -3.69 -12.09 11.15
CA ASP A 458 -2.44 -11.77 11.85
C ASP A 458 -1.35 -11.34 10.86
N VAL A 459 -0.89 -10.08 10.97
CA VAL A 459 0.18 -9.55 10.14
C VAL A 459 1.49 -10.33 10.32
N THR A 460 1.73 -10.90 11.50
CA THR A 460 2.91 -11.76 11.73
C THR A 460 2.86 -13.02 10.88
N GLU A 461 1.70 -13.68 10.78
CA GLU A 461 1.53 -14.85 9.91
C GLU A 461 1.74 -14.47 8.44
N VAL A 462 1.17 -13.33 7.99
CA VAL A 462 1.34 -12.84 6.61
C VAL A 462 2.83 -12.61 6.28
N VAL A 463 3.55 -11.89 7.15
CA VAL A 463 4.96 -11.56 6.94
C VAL A 463 5.85 -12.80 7.04
N ASP A 464 5.54 -13.74 7.93
CA ASP A 464 6.28 -15.00 8.02
C ASP A 464 6.11 -15.84 6.75
N ILE A 465 4.93 -15.85 6.14
CA ILE A 465 4.71 -16.55 4.86
C ILE A 465 5.52 -15.90 3.75
N THR A 466 5.47 -14.57 3.59
CA THR A 466 6.27 -13.91 2.54
C THR A 466 7.77 -14.03 2.78
N HIS A 467 8.20 -14.09 4.04
CA HIS A 467 9.58 -14.37 4.42
C HIS A 467 10.02 -15.79 4.05
N LYS A 468 9.24 -16.81 4.43
CA LYS A 468 9.59 -18.21 4.19
C LYS A 468 9.39 -18.62 2.72
N ALA A 469 8.44 -17.99 2.02
CA ALA A 469 8.36 -18.08 0.56
C ALA A 469 9.53 -17.34 -0.12
N GLY A 470 10.28 -16.50 0.60
CA GLY A 470 11.43 -15.79 0.08
C GLY A 470 11.08 -14.52 -0.70
N LEU A 471 9.83 -14.05 -0.70
CA LEU A 471 9.40 -12.83 -1.41
C LEU A 471 9.89 -11.54 -0.74
N SER A 472 10.12 -11.56 0.57
CA SER A 472 10.67 -10.41 1.29
C SER A 472 11.41 -10.87 2.53
N ARG A 473 12.55 -10.25 2.86
CA ARG A 473 13.36 -10.65 4.01
C ARG A 473 13.12 -9.71 5.18
N LYS A 474 12.72 -10.23 6.35
CA LYS A 474 12.47 -9.43 7.55
C LYS A 474 13.74 -8.67 7.97
N VAL A 475 13.57 -7.40 8.34
CA VAL A 475 14.64 -6.53 8.85
C VAL A 475 14.37 -6.12 10.28
N ALA A 476 13.19 -5.54 10.55
CA ALA A 476 12.79 -5.13 11.89
C ALA A 476 11.27 -5.25 12.08
N ARG A 477 10.85 -5.36 13.35
CA ARG A 477 9.46 -5.22 13.77
C ARG A 477 9.35 -4.01 14.70
N ALA A 478 8.24 -3.29 14.58
CA ALA A 478 7.90 -2.20 15.47
C ALA A 478 6.48 -2.38 16.01
N ILE A 479 6.25 -1.92 17.24
CA ILE A 479 4.94 -1.95 17.90
C ILE A 479 4.46 -0.52 18.19
N PRO A 480 3.17 -0.23 18.04
CA PRO A 480 2.66 1.12 18.22
C PRO A 480 2.67 1.53 19.69
N MET A 481 2.98 2.79 19.94
CA MET A 481 2.82 3.47 21.22
C MET A 481 1.70 4.52 21.16
N GLY A 482 1.50 5.11 19.97
CA GLY A 482 0.49 6.12 19.73
C GLY A 482 -0.08 6.03 18.33
N VAL A 483 -1.40 6.11 18.19
CA VAL A 483 -2.12 6.03 16.92
C VAL A 483 -2.99 7.26 16.72
N ILE A 484 -2.87 7.89 15.55
CA ILE A 484 -3.79 8.91 15.06
C ILE A 484 -4.58 8.33 13.90
N LYS A 485 -5.92 8.36 14.01
CA LYS A 485 -6.83 7.89 12.98
C LYS A 485 -7.87 8.95 12.63
N GLY A 486 -8.38 8.89 11.41
CA GLY A 486 -9.59 9.66 11.04
C GLY A 486 -10.87 8.85 10.95
#